data_AF-A0A3C0CYE8-F1
#
_entry.id   AF-A0A3C0CYE8-F1
#
_cell.length_a   1.000
_cell.length_b   1.000
_cell.length_c   1.000
_cell.angle_alpha   90.00
_cell.angle_beta   90.00
_cell.angle_gamma   90.00
#
_symmetry.space_group_name_H-M   'P 1'
#
loop_
_entity.id
_entity.type
_entity.pdbx_description
1 polymer ?
#
loop_
_entity_poly.entity_id
_entity_poly.type
_entity_poly.pdbx_seq_one_letter_code
_entity_poly.pdbx_strand_id
1 'polypeptide(L)'
;MFLEMEPWCGFQEPVCGANCTRGVLVNQLKSPEQTRQSPDPAASHGVKPLNAEDYSLYAEYATDILSRHTLDGVFLYISPSCRTQFHCEPEALIGHKFDEFIYPDDLESFRRYIEEIQRSSSEMTISFRGLRKDGTILWLETVGKVLHPDQTGRASEIIAVTRNITERRKVDEAKALLAAIVESSDDSIISSTLEGHIISWNTGAEHLLGYSREEAVGKHITQLVPSSQ
;
A
#
# COMPACT_ATOMS: atom_id res chain seq x y z
N MET A 1 -13.78 -20.69 -21.68
CA MET A 1 -14.07 -21.77 -20.72
C MET A 1 -14.14 -21.12 -19.36
N PHE A 2 -15.34 -20.69 -18.98
CA PHE A 2 -15.61 -20.04 -17.69
C PHE A 2 -15.60 -21.13 -16.62
N LEU A 3 -14.68 -21.04 -15.65
CA LEU A 3 -14.72 -21.87 -14.46
C LEU A 3 -15.53 -21.12 -13.41
N GLU A 4 -16.73 -21.62 -13.14
CA GLU A 4 -17.57 -21.24 -12.01
C GLU A 4 -16.82 -21.58 -10.71
N MET A 5 -16.53 -20.55 -9.90
CA MET A 5 -16.06 -20.74 -8.53
C MET A 5 -17.28 -20.84 -7.61
N GLU A 6 -17.52 -22.03 -7.05
CA GLU A 6 -18.56 -22.23 -6.04
C GLU A 6 -18.21 -21.52 -4.71
N PRO A 7 -19.22 -20.98 -3.98
CA PRO A 7 -19.02 -20.36 -2.68
C PRO A 7 -18.73 -21.42 -1.60
N TRP A 8 -17.54 -21.33 -1.00
CA TRP A 8 -17.09 -22.28 0.03
C TRP A 8 -17.80 -22.09 1.37
N CYS A 9 -18.34 -23.20 1.90
CA CYS A 9 -18.98 -23.35 3.21
C CYS A 9 -18.25 -24.48 3.96
N GLY A 10 -17.78 -24.26 5.20
CA GLY A 10 -17.18 -25.32 6.02
C GLY A 10 -16.34 -24.82 7.20
N PHE A 11 -17.00 -24.44 8.30
CA PHE A 11 -16.39 -24.11 9.60
C PHE A 11 -16.40 -25.36 10.50
N GLN A 12 -15.24 -25.80 11.00
CA GLN A 12 -15.11 -26.65 12.18
C GLN A 12 -13.96 -26.13 13.05
N GLU A 13 -14.26 -25.78 14.30
CA GLU A 13 -13.32 -25.32 15.33
C GLU A 13 -12.41 -26.47 15.84
N PRO A 14 -11.19 -26.17 16.32
CA PRO A 14 -10.50 -27.03 17.27
C PRO A 14 -10.38 -26.41 18.68
N VAL A 15 -10.55 -27.31 19.64
CA VAL A 15 -10.59 -27.13 21.09
C VAL A 15 -9.19 -26.96 21.69
N CYS A 16 -9.04 -26.04 22.65
CA CYS A 16 -7.80 -25.74 23.39
C CYS A 16 -7.48 -26.81 24.45
N GLY A 17 -6.22 -27.24 24.54
CA GLY A 17 -5.71 -28.18 25.55
C GLY A 17 -4.49 -27.62 26.28
N ALA A 18 -4.57 -27.55 27.60
CA ALA A 18 -3.63 -26.90 28.53
C ALA A 18 -2.45 -27.79 29.00
N ASN A 19 -1.51 -27.13 29.69
CA ASN A 19 -0.51 -27.59 30.68
C ASN A 19 0.94 -27.78 30.20
N CYS A 20 1.90 -27.07 30.83
CA CYS A 20 2.78 -27.66 31.86
C CYS A 20 3.72 -26.62 32.52
N THR A 21 4.06 -26.87 33.79
CA THR A 21 4.66 -26.01 34.83
C THR A 21 6.15 -26.30 35.12
N ARG A 22 6.76 -25.44 35.98
CA ARG A 22 8.09 -25.46 36.68
C ARG A 22 9.23 -24.75 35.92
N GLY A 23 9.95 -23.76 36.47
CA GLY A 23 10.66 -23.66 37.77
C GLY A 23 12.16 -23.88 37.50
N VAL A 24 13.19 -23.14 37.95
CA VAL A 24 13.49 -22.47 39.22
C VAL A 24 14.89 -21.78 39.10
N LEU A 25 15.15 -20.77 39.95
CA LEU A 25 16.44 -20.29 40.52
C LEU A 25 17.24 -19.11 39.90
N VAL A 26 17.41 -18.15 40.82
CA VAL A 26 18.19 -16.91 40.86
C VAL A 26 19.68 -17.22 40.95
N ASN A 27 20.53 -16.42 40.32
CA ASN A 27 21.84 -16.14 40.91
C ASN A 27 22.35 -14.72 40.62
N GLN A 28 22.80 -14.08 41.68
CA GLN A 28 23.35 -12.72 41.74
C GLN A 28 24.86 -12.78 41.54
N LEU A 29 25.43 -11.94 40.66
CA LEU A 29 26.80 -11.48 40.76
C LEU A 29 26.88 -10.02 40.24
N LYS A 30 27.12 -9.09 41.16
CA LYS A 30 27.50 -7.70 40.87
C LYS A 30 29.00 -7.60 40.63
N SER A 31 29.41 -6.71 39.72
CA SER A 31 30.64 -5.91 39.81
C SER A 31 30.69 -4.83 38.73
N PRO A 32 31.42 -3.72 38.93
CA PRO A 32 30.96 -2.37 38.56
C PRO A 32 31.82 -1.67 37.51
N GLU A 33 31.22 -1.05 36.49
CA GLU A 33 31.94 -0.11 35.61
C GLU A 33 31.09 1.13 35.27
N GLN A 34 31.50 2.23 35.92
CA GLN A 34 31.63 3.59 35.38
C GLN A 34 30.47 4.20 34.58
N THR A 35 29.66 4.96 35.32
CA THR A 35 28.68 5.92 34.85
C THR A 35 29.32 7.03 34.01
N ARG A 36 29.34 6.90 32.69
CA ARG A 36 29.28 8.07 31.80
C ARG A 36 27.83 8.55 31.82
N GLN A 37 27.55 9.63 32.54
CA GLN A 37 26.25 10.30 32.49
C GLN A 37 26.00 10.78 31.06
N SER A 38 25.15 10.05 30.34
CA SER A 38 24.43 10.59 29.19
C SER A 38 23.59 11.78 29.67
N PRO A 39 23.52 12.90 28.91
CA PRO A 39 22.70 14.03 29.30
C PRO A 39 21.24 13.59 29.43
N ASP A 40 20.63 14.07 30.51
CA ASP A 40 19.25 13.81 30.95
C ASP A 40 18.24 14.06 29.79
N PRO A 41 17.45 13.05 29.36
CA PRO A 41 16.46 13.24 28.30
C PRO A 41 15.22 14.02 28.75
N ALA A 42 15.18 14.49 30.01
CA ALA A 42 14.05 15.18 30.63
C ALA A 42 13.83 16.65 30.17
N ALA A 43 14.16 16.98 28.92
CA ALA A 43 13.78 18.24 28.29
C ALA A 43 13.20 18.03 26.88
N SER A 44 12.30 17.05 26.75
CA SER A 44 11.38 16.96 25.60
C SER A 44 9.96 17.09 26.13
N HIS A 45 9.20 18.01 25.52
CA HIS A 45 7.79 18.33 25.78
C HIS A 45 7.00 17.09 26.22
N GLY A 46 6.18 17.22 27.27
CA GLY A 46 5.43 16.15 27.94
C GLY A 46 4.46 15.35 27.07
N VAL A 47 4.98 14.66 26.07
CA VAL A 47 4.32 13.64 25.27
C VAL A 47 4.26 12.40 26.16
N LYS A 48 3.11 12.19 26.79
CA LYS A 48 2.84 10.94 27.48
C LYS A 48 2.91 9.81 26.44
N PRO A 49 3.61 8.70 26.72
CA PRO A 49 3.59 7.54 25.84
C PRO A 49 2.14 7.07 25.65
N LEU A 50 1.80 6.76 24.40
CA LEU A 50 0.47 6.29 24.02
C LEU A 50 0.13 5.00 24.78
N ASN A 51 -1.09 4.92 25.29
CA ASN A 51 -1.62 3.70 25.91
C ASN A 51 -2.33 2.82 24.86
N ALA A 52 -2.80 1.63 25.26
CA ALA A 52 -3.50 0.72 24.35
C ALA A 52 -4.80 1.31 23.76
N GLU A 53 -5.51 2.15 24.51
CA GLU A 53 -6.74 2.81 24.07
C GLU A 53 -6.43 3.85 22.97
N ASP A 54 -5.35 4.61 23.12
CA ASP A 54 -4.88 5.57 22.13
C ASP A 54 -4.52 4.87 20.81
N TYR A 55 -3.78 3.75 20.87
CA TYR A 55 -3.44 2.97 19.67
C TYR A 55 -4.66 2.39 18.96
N SER A 56 -5.65 1.91 19.73
CA SER A 56 -6.92 1.41 19.18
C SER A 56 -7.67 2.53 18.46
N LEU A 57 -7.75 3.71 19.09
CA LEU A 57 -8.38 4.89 18.50
C LEU A 57 -7.72 5.28 17.17
N TYR A 58 -6.38 5.38 17.13
CA TYR A 58 -5.70 5.73 15.88
C TYR A 58 -5.95 4.72 14.76
N ALA A 59 -6.03 3.43 15.09
CA ALA A 59 -6.31 2.41 14.11
C ALA A 59 -7.76 2.43 13.61
N GLU A 60 -8.73 2.84 14.46
CA GLU A 60 -10.13 3.02 14.05
C GLU A 60 -10.33 4.12 13.01
N TYR A 61 -9.54 5.19 13.11
CA TYR A 61 -9.62 6.33 12.18
C TYR A 61 -8.60 6.28 11.03
N ALA A 62 -7.74 5.26 10.98
CA ALA A 62 -6.77 5.10 9.90
C ALA A 62 -7.47 4.79 8.57
N THR A 63 -7.17 5.56 7.52
CA THR A 63 -7.67 5.28 6.16
C THR A 63 -6.98 4.08 5.53
N ASP A 64 -5.66 3.97 5.75
CA ASP A 64 -4.87 2.83 5.33
C ASP A 64 -5.13 1.64 6.27
N ILE A 65 -4.94 0.42 5.78
CA ILE A 65 -5.08 -0.79 6.59
C ILE A 65 -3.81 -1.00 7.38
N LEU A 66 -3.94 -1.04 8.71
CA LEU A 66 -2.89 -1.46 9.62
C LEU A 66 -3.10 -2.94 9.92
N SER A 67 -2.04 -3.74 9.81
CA SER A 67 -2.13 -5.18 10.05
C SER A 67 -0.89 -5.72 10.75
N ARG A 68 -1.09 -6.78 11.53
CA ARG A 68 -0.05 -7.61 12.13
C ARG A 68 -0.22 -9.04 11.68
N HIS A 69 0.89 -9.71 11.42
CA HIS A 69 0.91 -11.08 10.96
C HIS A 69 1.97 -11.91 11.66
N THR A 70 1.78 -13.22 11.68
CA THR A 70 2.89 -14.14 11.92
C THR A 70 3.89 -14.08 10.77
N LEU A 71 5.10 -14.64 10.95
CA LEU A 71 6.06 -14.77 9.85
C LEU A 71 5.54 -15.64 8.69
N ASP A 72 4.61 -16.55 8.98
CA ASP A 72 3.94 -17.40 7.98
C ASP A 72 2.76 -16.70 7.27
N GLY A 73 2.55 -15.41 7.56
CA GLY A 73 1.57 -14.56 6.91
C GLY A 73 0.14 -14.69 7.43
N VAL A 74 -0.05 -15.23 8.63
CA VAL A 74 -1.37 -15.34 9.26
C VAL A 74 -1.74 -14.02 9.93
N PHE A 75 -2.91 -13.44 9.62
CA PHE A 75 -3.39 -12.22 10.26
C PHE A 75 -3.60 -12.42 11.76
N LEU A 76 -2.87 -11.67 12.59
CA LEU A 76 -3.03 -11.57 14.04
C LEU A 76 -3.90 -10.37 14.44
N TYR A 77 -3.86 -9.32 13.64
CA TYR A 77 -4.65 -8.10 13.80
C TYR A 77 -4.83 -7.42 12.45
N ILE A 78 -5.97 -6.78 12.26
CA ILE A 78 -6.24 -5.88 11.14
C ILE A 78 -7.15 -4.74 11.60
N SER A 79 -6.87 -3.51 11.16
CA SER A 79 -7.67 -2.34 11.53
C SER A 79 -9.06 -2.37 10.89
N PRO A 80 -10.06 -1.69 11.49
CA PRO A 80 -11.43 -1.64 10.97
C PRO A 80 -11.56 -1.06 9.55
N SER A 81 -10.56 -0.33 9.06
CA SER A 81 -10.51 0.16 7.67
C SER A 81 -10.61 -0.95 6.62
N CYS A 82 -10.35 -2.22 6.97
CA CYS A 82 -10.63 -3.36 6.10
C CYS A 82 -12.12 -3.51 5.73
N ARG A 83 -13.07 -2.98 6.53
CA ARG A 83 -14.50 -2.98 6.18
C ARG A 83 -14.75 -2.20 4.90
N THR A 84 -14.15 -1.03 4.78
CA THR A 84 -14.27 -0.19 3.59
C THR A 84 -13.47 -0.77 2.42
N GLN A 85 -12.28 -1.32 2.70
CA GLN A 85 -11.37 -1.75 1.65
C GLN A 85 -11.67 -3.14 1.10
N PHE A 86 -12.02 -4.11 1.93
CA PHE A 86 -12.28 -5.51 1.57
C PHE A 86 -13.74 -5.95 1.76
N HIS A 87 -14.62 -5.07 2.24
CA HIS A 87 -16.03 -5.36 2.50
C HIS A 87 -16.24 -6.54 3.47
N CYS A 88 -15.36 -6.64 4.46
CA CYS A 88 -15.42 -7.67 5.48
C CYS A 88 -15.07 -7.14 6.86
N GLU A 89 -15.59 -7.82 7.86
CA GLU A 89 -15.27 -7.59 9.27
C GLU A 89 -13.83 -8.06 9.57
N PRO A 90 -13.07 -7.35 10.43
CA PRO A 90 -11.70 -7.75 10.83
C PRO A 90 -11.60 -9.22 11.26
N GLU A 91 -12.58 -9.69 12.05
CA GLU A 91 -12.65 -11.03 12.61
C GLU A 91 -12.70 -12.11 11.54
N ALA A 92 -13.22 -11.78 10.35
CA ALA A 92 -13.30 -12.71 9.23
C ALA A 92 -11.96 -12.88 8.48
N LEU A 93 -10.96 -12.06 8.79
CA LEU A 93 -9.62 -12.13 8.21
C LEU A 93 -8.59 -12.68 9.20
N ILE A 94 -8.81 -12.46 10.50
CA ILE A 94 -7.93 -12.98 11.56
C ILE A 94 -7.83 -14.51 11.47
N GLY A 95 -6.61 -15.04 11.55
CA GLY A 95 -6.34 -16.48 11.44
C GLY A 95 -6.16 -17.02 10.01
N HIS A 96 -6.48 -16.23 8.98
CA HIS A 96 -6.24 -16.58 7.58
C HIS A 96 -4.87 -16.11 7.09
N LYS A 97 -4.35 -16.72 6.03
CA LYS A 97 -3.10 -16.28 5.39
C LYS A 97 -3.37 -15.14 4.41
N PHE A 98 -2.47 -14.14 4.37
CA PHE A 98 -2.56 -13.07 3.37
C PHE A 98 -2.51 -13.59 1.93
N ASP A 99 -1.90 -14.76 1.69
CA ASP A 99 -1.82 -15.41 0.37
C ASP A 99 -3.22 -15.67 -0.22
N GLU A 100 -4.20 -15.94 0.64
CA GLU A 100 -5.60 -16.19 0.24
C GLU A 100 -6.27 -14.95 -0.38
N PHE A 101 -5.74 -13.76 -0.10
CA PHE A 101 -6.30 -12.47 -0.54
C PHE A 101 -5.46 -11.81 -1.62
N ILE A 102 -4.43 -12.48 -2.14
CA ILE A 102 -3.56 -11.96 -3.19
C ILE A 102 -3.93 -12.61 -4.52
N TYR A 103 -3.94 -11.82 -5.59
CA TYR A 103 -4.18 -12.32 -6.93
C TYR A 103 -3.10 -13.36 -7.31
N PRO A 104 -3.46 -14.51 -7.92
CA PRO A 104 -2.53 -15.63 -8.12
C PRO A 104 -1.20 -15.27 -8.79
N ASP A 105 -1.23 -14.45 -9.84
CA ASP A 105 -0.02 -14.04 -10.57
C ASP A 105 0.95 -13.20 -9.73
N ASP A 106 0.45 -12.57 -8.67
CA ASP A 106 1.24 -11.64 -7.85
C ASP A 106 1.88 -12.36 -6.64
N LEU A 107 1.49 -13.62 -6.37
CA LEU A 107 1.97 -14.42 -5.22
C LEU A 107 3.49 -14.59 -5.20
N GLU A 108 4.12 -14.85 -6.35
CA GLU A 108 5.58 -15.04 -6.41
C GLU A 108 6.35 -13.75 -6.10
N SER A 109 5.86 -12.62 -6.62
CA SER A 109 6.43 -11.31 -6.32
C SER A 109 6.24 -10.94 -4.85
N PHE A 110 5.08 -11.27 -4.29
CA PHE A 110 4.80 -11.03 -2.88
C PHE A 110 5.66 -11.90 -1.95
N ARG A 111 5.88 -13.18 -2.28
CA ARG A 111 6.78 -14.05 -1.50
C ARG A 111 8.21 -13.51 -1.46
N ARG A 112 8.76 -13.09 -2.60
CA ARG A 112 10.09 -12.45 -2.67
C ARG A 112 10.16 -11.20 -1.80
N TYR A 113 9.09 -10.39 -1.81
CA TYR A 113 9.00 -9.23 -0.93
C TYR A 113 9.04 -9.61 0.56
N ILE A 114 8.29 -10.64 0.97
CA ILE A 114 8.28 -11.12 2.36
C ILE A 114 9.67 -11.65 2.77
N GLU A 115 10.34 -12.40 1.91
CA GLU A 115 11.72 -12.87 2.14
C GLU A 115 12.70 -11.70 2.30
N GLU A 116 12.55 -10.66 1.48
CA GLU A 116 13.41 -9.48 1.52
C GLU A 116 13.24 -8.69 2.83
N ILE A 117 12.01 -8.43 3.28
CA ILE A 117 11.77 -7.70 4.54
C ILE A 117 12.18 -8.52 5.78
N GLN A 118 12.27 -9.85 5.65
CA GLN A 118 12.82 -10.72 6.71
C GLN A 118 14.34 -10.68 6.78
N ARG A 119 15.01 -10.53 5.63
CA ARG A 119 16.46 -10.48 5.54
C ARG A 119 17.03 -9.09 5.78
N SER A 120 16.32 -8.05 5.34
CA SER A 120 16.77 -6.67 5.34
C SER A 120 15.89 -5.78 6.21
N SER A 121 16.50 -4.89 6.99
CA SER A 121 15.80 -3.83 7.72
C SER A 121 15.40 -2.64 6.82
N SER A 122 15.58 -2.75 5.51
CA SER A 122 15.24 -1.69 4.55
C SER A 122 13.73 -1.51 4.39
N GLU A 123 13.29 -0.25 4.39
CA GLU A 123 11.91 0.11 4.06
C GLU A 123 11.67 -0.14 2.58
N MET A 124 10.88 -1.17 2.26
CA MET A 124 10.52 -1.52 0.90
C MET A 124 9.00 -1.54 0.73
N THR A 125 8.58 -1.09 -0.44
CA THR A 125 7.18 -1.05 -0.86
C THR A 125 6.93 -2.09 -1.94
N ILE A 126 5.79 -2.77 -1.87
CA ILE A 126 5.27 -3.63 -2.93
C ILE A 126 3.90 -3.14 -3.38
N SER A 127 3.65 -3.16 -4.69
CA SER A 127 2.30 -3.03 -5.24
C SER A 127 1.84 -4.37 -5.81
N PHE A 128 0.62 -4.77 -5.48
CA PHE A 128 0.03 -6.05 -5.90
C PHE A 128 -1.49 -5.95 -5.98
N ARG A 129 -2.11 -6.93 -6.61
CA ARG A 129 -3.54 -7.06 -6.72
C ARG A 129 -4.08 -7.87 -5.53
N GLY A 130 -4.98 -7.28 -4.78
CA GLY A 130 -5.77 -7.94 -3.74
C GLY A 130 -7.11 -8.44 -4.28
N LEU A 131 -7.60 -9.54 -3.74
CA LEU A 131 -8.90 -10.15 -4.04
C LEU A 131 -9.89 -9.85 -2.92
N ARG A 132 -11.06 -9.30 -3.28
CA ARG A 132 -12.20 -9.21 -2.37
C ARG A 132 -13.04 -10.49 -2.39
N LYS A 133 -13.86 -10.67 -1.36
CA LYS A 133 -14.83 -11.78 -1.27
C LYS A 133 -15.85 -11.80 -2.42
N ASP A 134 -16.17 -10.63 -2.97
CA ASP A 134 -17.08 -10.48 -4.11
C ASP A 134 -16.40 -10.72 -5.49
N GLY A 135 -15.11 -11.07 -5.50
CA GLY A 135 -14.30 -11.30 -6.70
C GLY A 135 -13.73 -10.03 -7.33
N THR A 136 -14.01 -8.84 -6.78
CA THR A 136 -13.40 -7.60 -7.29
C THR A 136 -11.92 -7.51 -6.95
N ILE A 137 -11.15 -6.91 -7.87
CA ILE A 137 -9.71 -6.73 -7.73
C ILE A 137 -9.41 -5.33 -7.22
N LEU A 138 -8.52 -5.25 -6.24
CA LEU A 138 -7.96 -4.00 -5.73
C LEU A 138 -6.50 -3.92 -6.09
N TRP A 139 -6.02 -2.73 -6.46
CA TRP A 139 -4.61 -2.44 -6.41
C TRP A 139 -4.23 -1.96 -5.02
N LEU A 140 -3.35 -2.70 -4.37
CA LEU A 140 -2.85 -2.45 -3.02
C LEU A 140 -1.37 -2.14 -3.07
N GLU A 141 -0.95 -1.23 -2.22
CA GLU A 141 0.44 -0.88 -1.99
C GLU A 141 0.76 -1.09 -0.51
N THR A 142 1.74 -1.94 -0.20
CA THR A 142 2.09 -2.31 1.18
C THR A 142 3.52 -1.96 1.50
N VAL A 143 3.72 -1.38 2.67
CA VAL A 143 5.00 -1.28 3.35
C VAL A 143 4.92 -2.13 4.61
N GLY A 144 5.89 -3.02 4.78
CA GLY A 144 5.94 -4.00 5.84
C GLY A 144 7.32 -4.04 6.49
N LYS A 145 7.34 -4.43 7.77
CA LYS A 145 8.57 -4.62 8.54
C LYS A 145 8.42 -5.80 9.49
N VAL A 146 9.50 -6.54 9.67
CA VAL A 146 9.57 -7.58 10.69
C VAL A 146 9.95 -6.97 12.03
N LEU A 147 9.10 -7.18 13.04
CA LEU A 147 9.41 -6.95 14.44
C LEU A 147 10.02 -8.23 15.00
N HIS A 148 11.25 -8.11 15.50
CA HIS A 148 11.91 -9.20 16.21
C HIS A 148 11.51 -9.18 17.70
N PRO A 149 11.55 -10.34 18.38
CA PRO A 149 11.33 -10.44 19.81
C PRO A 149 12.16 -9.40 20.55
N ASP A 150 11.52 -8.60 21.40
CA ASP A 150 12.25 -7.91 22.45
C ASP A 150 12.55 -8.90 23.60
N GLN A 151 13.21 -8.42 24.66
CA GLN A 151 13.54 -9.23 25.84
C GLN A 151 12.29 -9.80 26.57
N THR A 152 11.07 -9.49 26.11
CA THR A 152 9.81 -10.02 26.68
C THR A 152 9.39 -11.36 26.07
N GLY A 153 10.09 -11.85 25.04
CA GLY A 153 9.88 -13.20 24.48
C GLY A 153 8.68 -13.31 23.53
N ARG A 154 8.20 -12.19 22.95
CA ARG A 154 7.19 -12.22 21.88
C ARG A 154 7.75 -12.87 20.62
N ALA A 155 6.95 -13.66 19.91
CA ALA A 155 7.35 -14.19 18.61
C ALA A 155 7.63 -13.06 17.60
N SER A 156 8.48 -13.33 16.60
CA SER A 156 8.66 -12.38 15.49
C SER A 156 7.34 -12.20 14.74
N GLU A 157 7.01 -10.97 14.40
CA GLU A 157 5.77 -10.61 13.70
C GLU A 157 6.06 -9.68 12.52
N ILE A 158 5.19 -9.67 11.53
CA ILE A 158 5.21 -8.69 10.45
C ILE A 158 4.19 -7.60 10.77
N ILE A 159 4.61 -6.34 10.79
CA ILE A 159 3.71 -5.18 10.79
C ILE A 159 3.64 -4.63 9.38
N ALA A 160 2.44 -4.30 8.92
CA ALA A 160 2.24 -3.78 7.58
C ALA A 160 1.19 -2.67 7.53
N VAL A 161 1.47 -1.65 6.74
CA VAL A 161 0.53 -0.61 6.33
C VAL A 161 0.21 -0.82 4.86
N THR A 162 -1.07 -1.00 4.55
CA THR A 162 -1.55 -1.27 3.19
C THR A 162 -2.51 -0.20 2.73
N ARG A 163 -2.16 0.47 1.64
CA ARG A 163 -2.96 1.51 1.00
C ARG A 163 -3.67 0.96 -0.22
N ASN A 164 -4.93 1.33 -0.40
CA ASN A 164 -5.63 1.10 -1.65
C ASN A 164 -5.30 2.20 -2.66
N ILE A 165 -4.71 1.82 -3.79
CA ILE A 165 -4.32 2.73 -4.88
C ILE A 165 -5.18 2.53 -6.13
N THR A 166 -6.28 1.75 -6.05
CA THR A 166 -7.15 1.39 -7.18
C THR A 166 -7.67 2.62 -7.92
N GLU A 167 -8.30 3.55 -7.21
CA GLU A 167 -8.90 4.73 -7.84
C GLU A 167 -7.83 5.67 -8.43
N ARG A 168 -6.69 5.81 -7.74
CA ARG A 168 -5.54 6.58 -8.27
C ARG A 168 -5.06 5.98 -9.58
N ARG A 169 -4.87 4.65 -9.64
CA ARG A 169 -4.44 3.96 -10.86
C ARG A 169 -5.46 4.09 -11.99
N LYS A 170 -6.76 3.92 -11.71
CA LYS A 170 -7.81 4.11 -12.73
C LYS A 170 -7.79 5.51 -13.34
N VAL A 171 -7.60 6.54 -12.52
CA VAL A 171 -7.49 7.92 -13.00
C VAL A 171 -6.25 8.10 -13.86
N ASP A 172 -5.11 7.58 -13.44
CA ASP A 172 -3.85 7.71 -14.19
C ASP A 172 -3.90 6.91 -15.51
N GLU A 173 -4.47 5.71 -15.50
CA GLU A 173 -4.67 4.87 -16.69
C GLU A 173 -5.67 5.52 -17.67
N ALA A 174 -6.76 6.09 -17.18
CA ALA A 174 -7.73 6.82 -18.02
C ALA A 174 -7.09 8.07 -18.65
N LYS A 175 -6.30 8.83 -17.89
CA LYS A 175 -5.55 9.98 -18.43
C LYS A 175 -4.54 9.56 -19.48
N ALA A 176 -3.79 8.49 -19.23
CA ALA A 176 -2.81 7.97 -20.19
C ALA A 176 -3.50 7.49 -21.48
N LEU A 177 -4.63 6.80 -21.36
CA LEU A 177 -5.43 6.37 -22.51
C LEU A 177 -5.95 7.57 -23.32
N LEU A 178 -6.52 8.57 -22.66
CA LEU A 178 -7.01 9.78 -23.33
C LEU A 178 -5.87 10.54 -24.02
N ALA A 179 -4.71 10.67 -23.37
CA ALA A 179 -3.53 11.28 -23.97
C ALA A 179 -3.06 10.50 -25.20
N ALA A 180 -3.01 9.16 -25.12
CA ALA A 180 -2.65 8.32 -26.25
C ALA A 180 -3.62 8.46 -27.43
N ILE A 181 -4.94 8.51 -27.16
CA ILE A 181 -5.96 8.71 -28.19
C ILE A 181 -5.81 10.07 -28.87
N VAL A 182 -5.62 11.15 -28.10
CA VAL A 182 -5.40 12.50 -28.65
C VAL A 182 -4.11 12.54 -29.47
N GLU A 183 -3.04 11.93 -28.97
CA GLU A 183 -1.75 11.90 -29.65
C GLU A 183 -1.81 11.14 -30.97
N SER A 184 -2.48 9.98 -31.01
CA SER A 184 -2.57 9.15 -32.21
C SER A 184 -3.67 9.57 -33.19
N SER A 185 -4.41 10.64 -32.90
CA SER A 185 -5.49 11.11 -33.76
C SER A 185 -4.93 11.75 -35.04
N ASP A 186 -5.50 11.40 -36.19
CA ASP A 186 -5.20 12.05 -37.47
C ASP A 186 -5.76 13.48 -37.55
N ASP A 187 -6.82 13.77 -36.78
CA ASP A 187 -7.34 15.13 -36.66
C ASP A 187 -6.37 16.05 -35.90
N SER A 188 -6.31 17.32 -36.32
CA SER A 188 -5.59 18.36 -35.62
C SER A 188 -6.31 18.74 -34.33
N ILE A 189 -5.72 18.40 -33.19
CA ILE A 189 -6.23 18.71 -31.85
C ILE A 189 -5.26 19.68 -31.19
N ILE A 190 -5.71 20.92 -31.03
CA ILE A 190 -4.91 22.03 -30.51
C ILE A 190 -5.63 22.62 -29.29
N SER A 191 -4.89 22.87 -28.21
CA SER A 191 -5.40 23.65 -27.08
C SER A 191 -4.59 24.93 -26.90
N SER A 192 -5.22 26.00 -26.42
CA SER A 192 -4.59 27.29 -26.18
C SER A 192 -5.09 27.95 -24.90
N THR A 193 -4.35 28.93 -24.39
CA THR A 193 -4.84 29.84 -23.33
C THR A 193 -5.99 30.72 -23.87
N LEU A 194 -6.64 31.45 -22.97
CA LEU A 194 -7.68 32.43 -23.35
C LEU A 194 -7.10 33.57 -24.21
N GLU A 195 -5.81 33.87 -24.05
CA GLU A 195 -5.05 34.84 -24.85
C GLU A 195 -4.49 34.22 -26.13
N GLY A 196 -4.94 33.02 -26.53
CA GLY A 196 -4.61 32.39 -27.81
C GLY A 196 -3.22 31.77 -27.90
N HIS A 197 -2.49 31.60 -26.79
CA HIS A 197 -1.17 30.96 -26.81
C HIS A 197 -1.31 29.43 -26.75
N ILE A 198 -0.68 28.71 -27.68
CA ILE A 198 -0.82 27.26 -27.81
C ILE A 198 -0.21 26.55 -26.59
N ILE A 199 -1.00 25.66 -25.97
CA ILE A 199 -0.62 24.84 -24.82
C ILE A 199 -0.31 23.40 -25.26
N SER A 200 -1.07 22.85 -26.21
CA SER A 200 -0.86 21.48 -26.71
C SER A 200 -1.00 21.40 -28.22
N TRP A 201 -0.26 20.47 -28.80
CA TRP A 201 -0.18 20.19 -30.23
C TRP A 201 0.02 18.69 -30.43
N ASN A 202 -0.98 17.98 -30.95
CA ASN A 202 -0.91 16.53 -31.17
C ASN A 202 -0.22 16.19 -32.51
N THR A 203 0.12 14.92 -32.71
CA THR A 203 0.74 14.43 -33.95
C THR A 203 -0.10 14.73 -35.20
N GLY A 204 -1.43 14.66 -35.11
CA GLY A 204 -2.33 15.06 -36.21
C GLY A 204 -2.15 16.52 -36.63
N ALA A 205 -1.98 17.44 -35.68
CA ALA A 205 -1.69 18.85 -35.95
C ALA A 205 -0.32 19.04 -36.61
N GLU A 206 0.70 18.28 -36.21
CA GLU A 206 2.00 18.30 -36.88
C GLU A 206 1.90 17.88 -38.34
N HIS A 207 1.19 16.79 -38.61
CA HIS A 207 1.03 16.27 -39.97
C HIS A 207 0.18 17.21 -40.85
N LEU A 208 -0.91 17.76 -40.32
CA LEU A 208 -1.84 18.59 -41.09
C LEU A 208 -1.35 20.01 -41.30
N LEU A 209 -0.71 20.62 -40.30
CA LEU A 209 -0.29 22.02 -40.32
C LEU A 209 1.21 22.19 -40.58
N GLY A 210 1.99 21.12 -40.52
CA GLY A 210 3.40 21.11 -40.93
C GLY A 210 4.38 21.73 -39.94
N TYR A 211 3.94 22.00 -38.70
CA TYR A 211 4.79 22.53 -37.62
C TYR A 211 4.93 21.50 -36.52
N SER A 212 6.14 21.31 -35.99
CA SER A 212 6.32 20.42 -34.84
C SER A 212 5.71 21.02 -33.57
N ARG A 213 5.43 20.17 -32.58
CA ARG A 213 4.98 20.61 -31.25
C ARG A 213 5.92 21.65 -30.66
N GLU A 214 7.23 21.44 -30.74
CA GLU A 214 8.24 22.36 -30.18
C GLU A 214 8.21 23.72 -30.86
N GLU A 215 7.89 23.76 -32.15
CA GLU A 215 7.74 24.99 -32.89
C GLU A 215 6.41 25.68 -32.63
N ALA A 216 5.35 24.93 -32.30
CA ALA A 216 4.00 25.45 -32.15
C ALA A 216 3.66 25.90 -30.72
N VAL A 217 4.04 25.11 -29.71
CA VAL A 217 3.70 25.38 -28.31
C VAL A 217 4.33 26.70 -27.84
N GLY A 218 3.53 27.52 -27.15
CA GLY A 218 3.90 28.85 -26.70
C GLY A 218 3.71 29.97 -27.74
N LYS A 219 3.54 29.66 -29.02
CA LYS A 219 3.19 30.67 -30.04
C LYS A 219 1.70 31.02 -29.98
N HIS A 220 1.36 32.21 -30.46
CA HIS A 220 -0.03 32.62 -30.63
C HIS A 220 -0.65 31.91 -31.84
N ILE A 221 -1.86 31.35 -31.70
CA ILE A 221 -2.49 30.47 -32.70
C ILE A 221 -2.61 31.11 -34.10
N THR A 222 -2.86 32.42 -34.18
CA THR A 222 -2.99 33.17 -35.44
C THR A 222 -1.71 33.23 -36.27
N GLN A 223 -0.55 32.91 -35.68
CA GLN A 223 0.73 32.85 -36.40
C GLN A 223 0.86 31.58 -37.24
N LEU A 224 0.17 30.50 -36.85
CA LEU A 224 0.30 29.18 -37.47
C LEU A 224 -0.95 28.77 -38.24
N VAL A 225 -2.12 29.20 -37.76
CA VAL A 225 -3.41 28.98 -38.43
C VAL A 225 -3.96 30.35 -38.80
N PRO A 226 -3.83 30.78 -40.06
CA PRO A 226 -4.45 32.02 -40.53
C PRO A 226 -5.96 31.87 -40.44
N SER A 227 -6.64 32.87 -39.89
CA SER A 227 -8.10 32.91 -39.88
C SER A 227 -8.60 32.82 -41.33
N SER A 228 -9.28 31.74 -41.70
CA SER A 228 -10.10 31.73 -42.91
C SER A 228 -11.22 32.74 -42.69
N GLN A 229 -11.16 33.85 -43.43
CA GLN A 229 -12.23 34.84 -43.51
C GLN A 229 -13.54 34.21 -43.97
#